data_AF-A0A1F6E275-F1
#
_entry.id   AF-A0A1F6E275-F1
#
_cell.length_a   1.000
_cell.length_b   1.000
_cell.length_c   1.000
_cell.angle_alpha   90.00
_cell.angle_beta   90.00
_cell.angle_gamma   90.00
#
_symmetry.space_group_name_H-M   'P 1'
#
loop_
_entity.id
_entity.type
_entity.pdbx_description
1 polymer ?
#
loop_
_entity_poly.entity_id
_entity_poly.type
_entity_poly.pdbx_seq_one_letter_code
_entity_poly.pdbx_strand_id
1 'polypeptide(L)' 'MNQQLLIGAVAGLIVGAAAGYFFGYDSGWEQAAQAARQEAAALSAQASVNPFEDVQTNPLQDVKTNPYEGVKTNPFD' A
#
# COMPACT_ATOMS: atom_id res chain seq x y z
N MET A 1 -38.84 29.17 32.82
CA MET A 1 -37.54 28.53 32.52
C MET A 1 -36.47 29.22 33.34
N ASN A 2 -35.69 28.49 34.15
CA ASN A 2 -34.75 29.14 35.07
C ASN A 2 -33.55 29.67 34.28
N GLN A 3 -33.43 30.99 34.17
CA GLN A 3 -32.45 31.65 33.28
C GLN A 3 -31.01 31.23 33.59
N GLN A 4 -30.70 30.97 34.87
CA GLN A 4 -29.38 30.48 35.28
C GLN A 4 -29.07 29.06 34.77
N LEU A 5 -30.09 28.21 34.66
CA LEU A 5 -29.93 26.84 34.15
C LEU A 5 -29.68 26.86 32.63
N LEU A 6 -30.34 27.78 31.92
CA LEU A 6 -30.14 27.98 30.48
C LEU A 6 -28.76 28.59 30.18
N ILE A 7 -28.30 29.55 30.99
CA ILE A 7 -26.95 30.11 30.90
C ILE A 7 -25.90 29.02 31.17
N GLY A 8 -26.08 28.21 32.21
CA GLY A 8 -25.18 27.10 32.53
C GLY A 8 -25.10 26.07 31.40
N ALA A 9 -26.23 25.71 30.80
CA ALA A 9 -26.28 24.78 29.68
C ALA A 9 -25.56 25.31 28.43
N VAL A 10 -25.76 26.59 28.09
CA VAL A 10 -25.09 27.22 26.94
C VAL A 10 -23.58 27.35 27.18
N ALA A 11 -23.17 27.75 28.38
CA ALA A 11 -21.75 27.86 28.74
C ALA A 11 -21.06 26.48 28.69
N GLY A 12 -21.70 25.43 29.23
CA GLY A 12 -21.18 24.07 29.17
C GLY A 12 -21.04 23.54 27.74
N LEU A 13 -22.01 23.84 26.87
CA LEU A 13 -21.98 23.42 25.47
C LEU A 13 -20.85 24.09 24.69
N ILE A 14 -20.59 25.38 24.92
CA ILE A 14 -19.50 26.11 24.26
C ILE A 14 -18.14 25.57 24.72
N VAL A 15 -17.96 25.36 26.03
CA VAL A 15 -16.70 24.82 26.58
C VAL A 15 -16.46 23.40 26.10
N GLY A 16 -17.49 22.56 26.10
CA GLY A 16 -17.42 21.18 25.59
C GLY A 16 -17.07 21.12 24.09
N ALA A 17 -17.68 22.00 23.28
CA ALA A 17 -17.38 22.08 21.86
C ALA A 17 -15.95 22.56 21.58
N ALA A 18 -15.47 23.57 22.31
CA ALA A 18 -14.10 24.08 22.18
C ALA A 18 -13.06 23.03 22.60
N ALA A 19 -13.27 22.36 23.73
CA ALA A 19 -12.41 21.26 24.17
C ALA A 19 -12.45 20.10 23.17
N GLY A 20 -13.63 19.68 22.72
CA GLY A 20 -13.79 18.61 21.74
C GLY A 20 -13.10 18.94 20.40
N TYR A 21 -13.17 20.19 19.94
CA TYR A 21 -12.49 20.61 18.73
C TYR A 21 -10.96 20.58 18.88
N PHE A 22 -10.44 21.06 20.01
CA PHE A 22 -8.99 21.11 20.25
C PHE A 22 -8.39 19.71 20.42
N PHE A 23 -9.03 18.83 21.18
CA PHE A 23 -8.56 17.46 21.39
C PHE A 23 -8.86 16.52 20.21
N GLY A 24 -9.95 16.75 19.48
CA GLY A 24 -10.38 15.90 18.36
C GLY A 24 -9.57 16.12 17.07
N TYR A 25 -9.03 17.32 16.87
CA TYR A 25 -8.28 17.66 15.65
C TYR A 25 -7.03 16.79 15.46
N ASP A 26 -6.25 16.58 16.51
CA ASP A 26 -5.01 15.78 16.45
C ASP A 26 -5.30 14.28 16.23
N SER A 27 -6.33 13.74 16.88
CA SER A 27 -6.70 12.32 16.75
C SER A 27 -7.34 11.98 15.39
N GLY A 28 -8.03 12.94 14.77
CA GLY A 28 -8.68 12.73 13.47
C GLY A 28 -7.67 12.60 12.32
N TRP A 29 -6.58 13.35 12.38
CA TRP A 29 -5.54 13.33 11.34
C TRP A 29 -4.73 12.03 11.32
N GLU A 30 -4.42 11.47 12.49
CA GLU A 30 -3.73 10.18 12.59
C GLU A 30 -4.56 9.02 12.04
N GLN A 31 -5.87 8.99 12.32
CA GLN A 31 -6.76 7.95 11.79
C GLN A 31 -6.89 8.05 10.26
N ALA A 32 -7.00 9.26 9.71
CA ALA A 32 -7.03 9.47 8.26
C ALA A 32 -5.70 9.06 7.59
N ALA A 33 -4.57 9.39 8.20
CA ALA A 33 -3.24 9.02 7.69
C ALA A 33 -3.00 7.50 7.76
N GLN A 34 -3.49 6.82 8.79
CA GLN A 34 -3.39 5.35 8.88
C GLN A 34 -4.26 4.64 7.85
N ALA A 35 -5.49 5.11 7.61
CA ALA A 35 -6.36 4.56 6.57
C ALA A 35 -5.71 4.66 5.18
N ALA A 36 -5.14 5.82 4.84
CA ALA A 36 -4.44 6.02 3.57
C ALA A 36 -3.19 5.13 3.43
N ARG A 37 -2.46 4.88 4.52
CA ARG A 37 -1.29 3.96 4.52
C ARG A 37 -1.68 2.51 4.31
N GLN A 38 -2.81 2.06 4.85
CA GLN A 38 -3.30 0.70 4.66
C GLN A 38 -3.73 0.45 3.21
N GLU A 39 -4.39 1.43 2.60
CA GLU A 39 -4.79 1.36 1.19
C GLU A 39 -3.56 1.35 0.25
N ALA A 40 -2.57 2.21 0.52
CA ALA A 40 -1.31 2.20 -0.21
C ALA A 40 -0.52 0.89 -0.04
N ALA A 41 -0.52 0.31 1.17
CA ALA A 41 0.10 -0.98 1.43
C ALA A 41 -0.58 -2.12 0.64
N ALA A 42 -1.91 -2.12 0.55
CA ALA A 42 -2.66 -3.11 -0.22
C ALA A 42 -2.38 -3.03 -1.73
N LEU A 43 -2.31 -1.82 -2.29
CA LEU A 43 -1.90 -1.60 -3.69
C LEU A 43 -0.45 -2.03 -3.94
N SER A 44 0.47 -1.76 -3.01
CA SER A 44 1.88 -2.16 -3.15
C SER A 44 2.07 -3.68 -3.09
N ALA A 45 1.24 -4.39 -2.31
CA ALA A 45 1.26 -5.85 -2.23
C ALA A 45 0.70 -6.51 -3.51
N GLN A 46 -0.27 -5.88 -4.18
CA GLN A 46 -0.73 -6.32 -5.50
C GLN A 46 0.29 -6.06 -6.60
N ALA A 47 1.07 -4.98 -6.50
CA ALA A 47 2.11 -4.65 -7.48
C ALA A 47 3.34 -5.57 -7.41
N SER A 48 3.54 -6.33 -6.31
CA SER A 48 4.71 -7.21 -6.18
C SER A 48 4.54 -8.57 -6.88
N VAL A 49 3.34 -8.90 -7.38
CA VAL A 49 3.11 -10.11 -8.18
C VAL A 49 3.14 -9.69 -9.65
N ASN A 50 4.33 -9.60 -10.24
CA ASN A 50 4.44 -9.42 -11.69
C ASN A 50 4.25 -10.79 -12.36
N PRO A 51 3.12 -11.06 -13.04
CA PRO A 51 2.86 -12.36 -13.66
C PRO A 51 3.80 -12.64 -14.86
N PHE A 52 4.64 -11.68 -15.25
CA PHE A 52 5.60 -11.81 -16.34
C PHE A 52 7.05 -11.92 -15.85
N GLU A 53 7.31 -12.03 -14.54
CA GLU A 53 8.68 -12.15 -14.02
C GLU A 53 9.41 -13.39 -14.55
N ASP A 54 8.69 -14.50 -14.74
CA ASP A 54 9.24 -15.77 -15.26
C ASP A 54 9.12 -15.91 -16.79
N VAL A 55 8.71 -14.86 -17.51
CA VAL A 55 8.59 -14.95 -18.98
C VAL A 55 9.97 -14.76 -19.60
N GLN A 56 10.50 -15.85 -20.17
CA GLN A 56 11.65 -15.77 -21.05
C GLN A 56 11.34 -14.83 -22.21
N THR A 57 12.09 -13.73 -22.28
CA THR A 57 11.90 -12.67 -23.29
C THR A 57 12.52 -13.02 -24.64
N ASN A 58 13.45 -13.98 -24.67
CA ASN A 58 14.12 -14.43 -25.88
C ASN A 58 13.80 -15.90 -26.18
N PRO A 59 12.93 -16.20 -27.15
CA PRO A 59 12.56 -17.57 -27.51
C PRO A 59 13.72 -18.39 -28.12
N LEU A 60 14.86 -17.77 -28.43
CA LEU A 60 16.05 -18.43 -28.97
C LEU A 60 17.18 -18.59 -27.95
N GLN A 61 16.99 -18.21 -26.67
CA GLN A 61 18.08 -18.22 -25.68
C GLN A 61 18.66 -19.64 -25.47
N ASP A 62 17.81 -20.66 -25.53
CA ASP A 62 18.19 -22.06 -25.26
C ASP A 62 18.36 -22.90 -26.54
N VAL A 63 18.41 -22.26 -27.71
CA VAL A 63 18.58 -22.96 -28.98
C VAL A 63 20.07 -23.13 -29.27
N LYS A 64 20.48 -24.37 -29.53
CA LYS A 64 21.84 -24.65 -30.01
C LYS A 64 22.09 -23.94 -31.33
N THR A 65 23.02 -22.99 -31.32
CA THR A 65 23.40 -22.23 -32.53
C THR A 65 24.12 -23.09 -33.55
N ASN A 66 24.79 -24.16 -33.10
CA ASN A 66 25.49 -25.11 -33.96
C ASN A 66 24.99 -26.56 -33.71
N PRO A 67 24.35 -27.21 -34.71
CA PRO A 67 23.86 -28.58 -34.57
C PRO A 67 24.98 -29.63 -34.44
N TYR A 68 26.22 -29.28 -34.79
CA TYR A 68 27.39 -30.15 -34.65
C TYR A 68 28.20 -29.90 -33.37
N GLU A 69 27.68 -29.10 -32.44
CA GLU A 69 28.32 -28.86 -31.16
C GLU A 69 28.21 -30.10 -30.26
N GLY A 70 29.36 -30.74 -29.99
CA GLY A 70 29.47 -31.95 -29.16
C GLY A 70 29.45 -33.28 -29.92
N VAL A 71 29.43 -33.28 -31.25
CA VAL A 71 29.65 -34.52 -32.01
C VAL A 71 31.14 -34.82 -32.15
N LYS A 72 31.49 -36.07 -31.87
CA LYS A 72 32.84 -36.59 -32.06
C LYS A 72 33.09 -36.71 -33.57
N THR A 73 33.90 -35.82 -34.11
CA THR A 73 34.21 -35.76 -35.55
C THR A 73 35.09 -36.91 -36.01
N ASN A 74 35.80 -37.56 -35.08
CA ASN A 74 36.61 -38.74 -35.35
C ASN A 74 36.01 -39.99 -34.67
N PRO A 75 35.53 -40.99 -35.43
CA PRO A 75 34.98 -42.23 -34.87
C PRO A 75 36.05 -43.18 -34.27
N PHE A 76 37.34 -42.87 -34.40
CA PHE A 76 38.45 -43.71 -33.90
C PHE A 76 39.24 -43.09 -32.74
N ASP A 77 38.71 -42.02 -32.14
CA ASP A 77 39.25 -41.37 -30.95
C ASP A 77 38.46 -41.76 -29.69
#